data_AF-G9QHN2-F1
#
_entry.id   AF-G9QHN2-F1
#
_cell.length_a   1.000
_cell.length_b   1.000
_cell.length_c   1.000
_cell.angle_alpha   90.00
_cell.angle_beta   90.00
_cell.angle_gamma   90.00
#
_symmetry.space_group_name_H-M   'P 1'
#
loop_
_entity.id
_entity.type
_entity.pdbx_description
1 polymer ?
#
loop_
_entity_poly.entity_id
_entity_poly.type
_entity_poly.pdbx_seq_one_letter_code
_entity_poly.pdbx_strand_id
1 'polypeptide(L)'
;MTNFVKAHSKLYVLDNGRMKMDKNFMVAMHNPATVDHPNQPAEFIEFPIYTVLIDHPEGKILFDTACNLNSMGVKGRWEEMTQKTFPWEASEECYLHNRLEQLKVRPEDIRYVVASHLHLDHAG
;
A
#
# COMPACT_ATOMS: atom_id res chain seq x y z
N MET A 1 36.26 9.44 -23.82
CA MET A 1 35.00 10.20 -23.68
C MET A 1 33.95 9.25 -23.15
N THR A 2 33.67 9.29 -21.85
CA THR A 2 32.58 8.53 -21.23
C THR A 2 31.27 9.24 -21.57
N ASN A 3 30.48 8.63 -22.45
CA ASN A 3 29.12 9.10 -22.72
C ASN A 3 28.28 8.86 -21.47
N PHE A 4 28.02 9.91 -20.69
CA PHE A 4 26.95 9.90 -19.71
C PHE A 4 25.63 9.88 -20.47
N VAL A 5 25.11 8.68 -20.77
CA VAL A 5 23.71 8.53 -21.16
C VAL A 5 22.91 9.00 -19.95
N LYS A 6 22.24 10.15 -20.05
CA LYS A 6 21.29 10.58 -19.01
C LYS A 6 20.24 9.47 -18.89
N ALA A 7 20.20 8.81 -17.74
CA ALA A 7 19.14 7.85 -17.45
C ALA A 7 17.82 8.61 -17.42
N HIS A 8 16.93 8.29 -18.38
CA HIS A 8 15.58 8.81 -18.41
C HIS A 8 14.66 7.78 -17.74
N SER A 9 14.47 7.93 -16.45
CA SER A 9 13.56 7.07 -15.67
C SER A 9 12.16 7.65 -15.65
N LYS A 10 11.16 6.78 -15.57
CA LYS A 10 9.77 7.15 -15.28
C LYS A 10 9.36 6.55 -13.95
N LEU A 11 8.74 7.36 -13.11
CA LEU A 11 8.20 6.94 -11.83
C LEU A 11 6.67 6.95 -11.93
N TYR A 12 6.05 5.86 -11.53
CA TYR A 12 4.61 5.66 -11.53
C TYR A 12 4.13 5.41 -10.11
N VAL A 13 3.09 6.13 -9.69
CA VAL A 13 2.36 5.86 -8.44
C VAL A 13 1.15 5.01 -8.80
N LEU A 14 1.06 3.83 -8.22
CA LEU A 14 0.01 2.85 -8.51
C LEU A 14 -0.99 2.85 -7.35
N ASP A 15 -2.25 3.22 -7.62
CA ASP A 15 -3.32 3.16 -6.62
C ASP A 15 -3.69 1.70 -6.33
N ASN A 16 -3.52 1.26 -5.09
CA ASN A 16 -3.81 -0.10 -4.63
C ASN A 16 -4.95 -0.17 -3.60
N GLY A 17 -5.86 0.81 -3.64
CA GLY A 17 -7.08 0.83 -2.84
C GLY A 17 -6.96 1.67 -1.58
N ARG A 18 -7.88 1.45 -0.65
CA ARG A 18 -8.02 2.23 0.58
C ARG A 18 -8.04 1.30 1.78
N MET A 19 -7.49 1.76 2.90
CA MET A 19 -7.59 1.08 4.18
C MET A 19 -8.21 2.04 5.20
N LYS A 20 -8.95 1.50 6.16
CA LYS A 20 -9.45 2.27 7.31
C LYS A 20 -8.89 1.74 8.61
N MET A 21 -8.68 2.61 9.60
CA MET A 21 -8.32 2.22 10.96
C MET A 21 -8.67 3.31 11.98
N ASP A 22 -8.59 2.98 13.27
CA ASP A 22 -8.65 3.99 14.35
C ASP A 22 -7.49 4.99 14.17
N LYS A 23 -7.81 6.29 14.15
CA LYS A 23 -6.84 7.39 13.97
C LYS A 23 -5.72 7.38 15.00
N ASN A 24 -5.93 6.82 16.20
CA ASN A 24 -4.88 6.69 17.20
C ASN A 24 -3.74 5.73 16.78
N PHE A 25 -3.98 4.80 15.84
CA PHE A 25 -2.90 4.03 15.22
C PHE A 25 -2.00 4.91 14.32
N MET A 26 -2.56 5.95 13.71
CA MET A 26 -1.82 6.87 12.82
C MET A 26 -1.17 8.01 13.60
N VAL A 27 -1.91 8.62 14.51
CA VAL A 27 -1.47 9.75 15.34
C VAL A 27 -1.81 9.42 16.79
N ALA A 28 -0.81 8.94 17.52
CA ALA A 28 -0.98 8.55 18.92
C ALA A 28 -1.53 9.72 19.74
N MET A 29 -2.56 9.44 20.55
CA MET A 29 -3.21 10.42 21.44
C MET A 29 -3.74 11.66 20.71
N HIS A 30 -4.35 11.49 19.52
CA HIS A 30 -4.80 12.64 18.72
C HIS A 30 -5.91 13.47 19.38
N ASN A 31 -6.74 12.85 20.23
CA ASN A 31 -7.86 13.49 20.93
C ASN A 31 -7.98 12.93 22.36
N PRO A 32 -7.07 13.31 23.27
CA PRO A 32 -7.04 12.76 24.63
C PRO A 32 -8.23 13.26 25.45
N ALA A 33 -8.74 12.39 26.33
CA ALA A 33 -9.74 12.76 27.32
C ALA A 33 -9.20 13.84 28.29
N THR A 34 -10.10 14.70 28.75
CA THR A 34 -9.83 15.73 29.77
C THR A 34 -10.88 15.68 30.87
N VAL A 35 -10.71 16.44 31.95
CA VAL A 35 -11.72 16.53 33.02
C VAL A 35 -13.07 17.03 32.48
N ASP A 36 -13.03 18.02 31.59
CA ASP A 36 -14.25 18.59 30.99
C ASP A 36 -14.85 17.70 29.90
N HIS A 37 -14.02 16.84 29.29
CA HIS A 37 -14.42 15.92 28.24
C HIS A 37 -13.82 14.53 28.48
N PRO A 38 -14.35 13.76 29.44
CA PRO A 38 -13.72 12.51 29.90
C PRO A 38 -13.89 11.34 28.92
N ASN A 39 -14.84 11.43 27.98
CA ASN A 39 -15.17 10.39 27.02
C ASN A 39 -15.02 10.92 25.59
N GLN A 40 -13.80 10.91 25.06
CA GLN A 40 -13.54 11.27 23.67
C GLN A 40 -13.72 10.04 22.77
N PRO A 41 -14.57 10.10 21.72
CA PRO A 41 -14.71 9.00 20.79
C PRO A 41 -13.46 8.88 19.89
N ALA A 42 -13.16 7.64 19.48
CA ALA A 42 -12.19 7.41 18.42
C ALA A 42 -12.77 7.80 17.04
N GLU A 43 -11.89 8.14 16.11
CA GLU A 43 -12.22 8.40 14.71
C GLU A 43 -11.75 7.23 13.84
N PHE A 44 -12.62 6.68 12.99
CA PHE A 44 -12.25 5.66 12.01
C PHE A 44 -11.96 6.32 10.67
N ILE A 45 -10.68 6.48 10.34
CA ILE A 45 -10.22 7.26 9.18
C ILE A 45 -9.83 6.37 8.01
N GLU A 46 -9.94 6.89 6.80
CA GLU A 46 -9.52 6.23 5.55
C GLU A 46 -8.21 6.82 5.03
N PHE A 47 -7.34 5.97 4.47
CA PHE A 47 -6.07 6.36 3.86
C PHE A 47 -5.73 5.47 2.65
N PRO A 48 -4.89 5.96 1.71
CA PRO A 48 -4.54 5.20 0.51
C PRO A 48 -3.47 4.14 0.77
N ILE A 49 -3.61 3.00 0.10
CA ILE A 49 -2.52 2.03 -0.11
C ILE A 49 -2.01 2.22 -1.53
N TYR A 50 -0.69 2.35 -1.71
CA TYR A 50 -0.09 2.55 -3.02
C TYR A 50 1.28 1.87 -3.10
N THR A 51 1.72 1.62 -4.32
CA THR A 51 3.07 1.17 -4.64
C THR A 51 3.71 2.10 -5.66
N VAL A 52 5.03 2.03 -5.80
CA VAL A 52 5.77 2.84 -6.76
C VAL A 52 6.57 1.95 -7.70
N LEU A 53 6.32 2.09 -8.99
CA LEU A 53 7.14 1.49 -10.04
C LEU A 53 8.11 2.52 -10.59
N ILE A 54 9.40 2.18 -10.59
CA ILE A 54 10.45 2.94 -11.25
C ILE A 54 10.89 2.14 -12.49
N ASP A 55 10.51 2.63 -13.67
CA ASP A 55 10.99 2.10 -14.94
C ASP A 55 12.34 2.74 -15.26
N HIS A 56 13.40 2.10 -14.76
CA HIS A 56 14.78 2.54 -14.93
C HIS A 56 15.46 1.75 -16.07
N PRO A 57 16.33 2.38 -16.90
CA PRO A 57 17.01 1.69 -18.00
C PRO A 57 17.82 0.44 -17.61
N GLU A 58 18.30 0.38 -16.37
CA GLU A 58 19.05 -0.77 -15.84
C GLU A 58 18.15 -1.89 -15.27
N GLY A 59 16.84 -1.67 -15.19
CA GLY A 59 15.87 -2.64 -14.68
C GLY A 59 14.78 -1.99 -13.85
N LYS A 60 13.59 -2.60 -13.86
CA LYS A 60 12.44 -2.09 -13.13
C LYS A 60 12.58 -2.35 -11.64
N ILE A 61 12.32 -1.32 -10.84
CA ILE A 61 12.31 -1.39 -9.37
C ILE A 61 10.88 -1.16 -8.92
N LEU A 62 10.35 -2.06 -8.10
CA LEU A 62 9.06 -1.92 -7.45
C LEU A 62 9.30 -1.64 -5.96
N PHE A 63 8.71 -0.57 -5.43
CA PHE A 63 8.71 -0.24 -4.01
C PHE A 63 7.37 -0.63 -3.41
N ASP A 64 7.42 -1.54 -2.42
CA ASP A 64 6.29 -2.25 -1.80
C ASP A 64 5.42 -3.07 -2.78
N THR A 65 4.53 -3.91 -2.24
CA THR A 65 3.64 -4.81 -3.01
C THR A 65 2.17 -4.76 -2.62
N ALA A 66 1.75 -3.77 -1.83
CA ALA A 66 0.37 -3.59 -1.35
C ALA A 66 -0.18 -4.84 -0.61
N CYS A 67 -1.50 -5.00 -0.60
CA CYS A 67 -2.21 -6.14 0.01
C CYS A 67 -2.41 -7.30 -0.98
N ASN A 68 -2.53 -8.52 -0.47
CA ASN A 68 -2.93 -9.67 -1.28
C ASN A 68 -4.40 -9.55 -1.74
N LEU A 69 -4.72 -9.89 -3.00
CA LEU A 69 -6.11 -9.87 -3.49
C LEU A 69 -7.07 -10.75 -2.67
N ASN A 70 -6.55 -11.81 -2.03
CA ASN A 70 -7.32 -12.69 -1.15
C ASN A 70 -7.09 -12.38 0.33
N SER A 71 -6.77 -11.14 0.70
CA SER A 71 -6.59 -10.73 2.10
C SER A 71 -7.90 -10.73 2.89
N MET A 72 -8.95 -10.16 2.32
CA MET A 72 -10.24 -9.92 2.98
C MET A 72 -11.25 -11.05 2.73
N GLY A 73 -12.34 -11.06 3.50
CA GLY A 73 -13.45 -12.00 3.38
C GLY A 73 -13.32 -13.24 4.28
N VAL A 74 -14.38 -14.05 4.33
CA VAL A 74 -14.48 -15.22 5.23
C VAL A 74 -13.39 -16.27 4.96
N LYS A 75 -12.90 -16.37 3.72
CA LYS A 75 -11.79 -17.24 3.31
C LYS A 75 -10.50 -16.44 3.02
N GLY A 76 -10.47 -15.19 3.48
CA GLY A 76 -9.33 -14.30 3.33
C GLY A 76 -8.13 -14.78 4.14
N ARG A 77 -6.94 -14.32 3.74
CA ARG A 77 -5.68 -14.63 4.44
C ARG A 77 -5.58 -13.92 5.79
N TRP A 78 -6.23 -12.77 5.97
CA TRP A 78 -6.19 -12.03 7.22
C TRP A 78 -7.22 -12.58 8.20
N GLU A 79 -6.83 -12.67 9.47
CA GLU A 79 -7.73 -13.06 10.55
C GLU A 79 -8.90 -12.07 10.68
N GLU A 80 -10.05 -12.55 11.17
CA GLU A 80 -11.27 -11.74 11.29
C GLU A 80 -11.04 -10.45 12.08
N MET A 81 -10.24 -10.49 13.14
CA MET A 81 -9.91 -9.31 13.94
C MET A 81 -9.11 -8.29 13.13
N THR A 82 -8.12 -8.73 12.34
CA THR A 82 -7.35 -7.88 11.45
C THR A 82 -8.24 -7.24 10.39
N GLN A 83 -9.14 -8.01 9.78
CA GLN A 83 -10.09 -7.47 8.80
C GLN A 83 -11.02 -6.39 9.38
N LYS A 84 -11.43 -6.52 10.66
CA LYS A 84 -12.26 -5.53 11.34
C LYS A 84 -11.48 -4.29 11.78
N THR A 85 -10.22 -4.47 12.17
CA THR A 85 -9.37 -3.40 12.69
C THR A 85 -8.75 -2.57 11.56
N PHE A 86 -8.37 -3.23 10.46
CA PHE A 86 -7.67 -2.67 9.31
C PHE A 86 -8.35 -3.11 7.98
N PRO A 87 -9.65 -2.87 7.78
CA PRO A 87 -10.33 -3.27 6.55
C PRO A 87 -9.69 -2.60 5.34
N TRP A 88 -9.38 -3.42 4.34
CA TRP A 88 -8.89 -2.98 3.04
C TRP A 88 -9.99 -3.13 1.98
N GLU A 89 -10.22 -2.07 1.21
CA GLU A 89 -11.18 -2.01 0.12
C GLU A 89 -10.43 -1.65 -1.18
N ALA A 90 -10.53 -2.52 -2.18
CA ALA A 90 -9.93 -2.32 -3.50
C ALA A 90 -10.85 -2.90 -4.57
N SER A 91 -11.07 -2.14 -5.64
CA SER A 91 -11.64 -2.67 -6.88
C SER A 91 -10.60 -3.52 -7.61
N GLU A 92 -11.04 -4.33 -8.58
CA GLU A 92 -10.18 -5.26 -9.31
C GLU A 92 -9.00 -4.55 -9.98
N GLU A 93 -9.22 -3.35 -10.54
CA GLU A 93 -8.18 -2.55 -11.17
C GLU A 93 -7.10 -2.03 -10.20
N CYS A 94 -7.38 -2.01 -8.89
CA CYS A 94 -6.42 -1.61 -7.86
C CYS A 94 -5.45 -2.74 -7.47
N TYR A 95 -5.71 -4.00 -7.83
CA TYR A 95 -4.76 -5.07 -7.54
C TYR A 95 -3.43 -4.82 -8.25
N LEU A 96 -2.32 -5.05 -7.55
CA LEU A 96 -0.99 -4.75 -8.07
C LEU A 96 -0.71 -5.39 -9.43
N HIS A 97 -1.09 -6.65 -9.62
CA HIS A 97 -0.91 -7.34 -10.90
C HIS A 97 -1.68 -6.65 -12.05
N ASN A 98 -2.89 -6.15 -11.79
CA ASN A 98 -3.68 -5.40 -12.77
C ASN A 98 -3.11 -4.00 -13.03
N ARG A 99 -2.58 -3.32 -12.00
CA ARG A 99 -1.87 -2.03 -12.17
C ARG A 99 -0.61 -2.16 -13.01
N LEU A 100 0.17 -3.23 -12.81
CA LEU A 100 1.34 -3.52 -13.63
C LEU A 100 0.94 -3.87 -15.07
N GLU A 101 -0.12 -4.68 -15.25
CA GLU A 101 -0.63 -5.05 -16.58
C GLU A 101 -1.10 -3.83 -17.39
N GLN A 102 -1.76 -2.84 -16.76
CA GLN A 102 -2.14 -1.58 -17.40
C GLN A 102 -0.94 -0.80 -17.98
N LEU A 103 0.25 -1.00 -17.41
CA LEU A 103 1.51 -0.44 -17.88
C LEU A 103 2.29 -1.38 -18.81
N LYS A 104 1.71 -2.54 -19.16
CA LYS A 104 2.36 -3.62 -19.93
C LYS A 104 3.62 -4.15 -19.25
N VAL A 105 3.60 -4.21 -17.92
CA VAL A 105 4.69 -4.73 -17.09
C VAL A 105 4.22 -6.06 -16.49
N ARG A 106 5.00 -7.12 -16.67
CA ARG A 106 4.73 -8.41 -16.04
C ARG A 106 5.54 -8.53 -14.75
N PRO A 107 5.09 -9.33 -13.76
CA PRO A 107 5.85 -9.52 -12.52
C PRO A 107 7.31 -9.96 -12.75
N GLU A 108 7.55 -10.81 -13.76
CA GLU A 108 8.89 -11.29 -14.13
C GLU A 108 9.80 -10.21 -14.75
N ASP A 109 9.25 -9.06 -15.15
CA ASP A 109 10.04 -7.94 -15.67
C ASP A 109 10.61 -7.06 -14.54
N ILE A 110 10.19 -7.28 -13.28
CA ILE A 110 10.67 -6.56 -12.09
C ILE A 110 12.03 -7.14 -11.66
N ARG A 111 13.07 -6.31 -11.68
CA ARG A 111 14.43 -6.71 -11.31
C ARG A 111 14.63 -6.69 -9.80
N TYR A 112 14.06 -5.69 -9.13
CA TYR A 112 14.18 -5.51 -7.68
C TYR A 112 12.82 -5.17 -7.08
N VAL A 113 12.51 -5.80 -5.95
CA VAL A 113 11.43 -5.38 -5.06
C VAL A 113 12.07 -4.84 -3.79
N VAL A 114 11.79 -3.59 -3.47
CA VAL A 114 12.19 -2.96 -2.21
C VAL A 114 10.98 -3.02 -1.30
N ALA A 115 10.98 -3.98 -0.37
CA ALA A 115 10.02 -4.00 0.72
C ALA A 115 10.46 -2.99 1.78
N SER A 116 9.72 -1.89 1.93
CA SER A 116 9.99 -0.88 2.97
C SER A 116 10.01 -1.50 4.36
N HIS A 117 9.08 -2.43 4.58
CA HIS A 117 8.96 -3.36 5.69
C HIS A 117 7.98 -4.48 5.31
N LEU A 118 7.57 -5.30 6.28
CA LEU A 118 6.81 -6.54 6.03
C LEU A 118 5.41 -6.55 6.66
N HIS A 119 4.78 -5.39 6.82
CA HIS A 119 3.38 -5.36 7.22
C HIS A 119 2.44 -5.79 6.08
N LEU A 120 1.23 -6.15 6.46
CA LEU A 120 0.19 -6.75 5.63
C LEU A 120 -0.18 -5.94 4.38
N ASP A 121 -0.02 -4.62 4.43
CA ASP A 121 -0.35 -3.64 3.40
C ASP A 121 0.85 -3.18 2.57
N HIS A 122 2.03 -3.75 2.84
CA HIS A 122 3.27 -3.50 2.09
C HIS A 122 3.84 -4.77 1.44
N ALA A 123 3.55 -5.95 2.00
CA ALA A 123 4.16 -7.24 1.61
C ALA A 123 3.12 -8.35 1.34
N GLY A 124 1.96 -7.99 0.77
CA GLY A 124 0.87 -8.90 0.42
C GLY A 124 1.15 -9.83 -0.76
#